data_AF-A0A2D7UV01-F1
#
_entry.id   AF-A0A2D7UV01-F1
#
_cell.length_a   1.000
_cell.length_b   1.000
_cell.length_c   1.000
_cell.angle_alpha   90.00
_cell.angle_beta   90.00
_cell.angle_gamma   90.00
#
_symmetry.space_group_name_H-M   'P 1'
#
loop_
_entity.id
_entity.type
_entity.pdbx_description
1 polymer ?
#
loop_
_entity_poly.entity_id
_entity_poly.type
_entity_poly.pdbx_seq_one_letter_code
_entity_poly.pdbx_strand_id
1 'polypeptide(L)'
;MNSFPRHWQWRHKPVPQGDCVVVDIDGVLADAAHRQHYLDPPWRDWDGFFAECGGDEIFEENKTFVELLDPELVIVLLTSRPTWIQKATAEWLERKEIRYDLLIMRPLGDFQASPGFKRDELNSLRRRGYTPLLAVDDDMRNVQMYRSEDVPTIFLDSGYHPH
;
A
#
# COMPACT_ATOMS: atom_id res chain seq x y z
N MET A 1 20.94 8.96 -15.17
CA MET A 1 19.80 8.01 -15.08
C MET A 1 19.20 8.20 -13.69
N ASN A 2 17.94 8.63 -13.59
CA ASN A 2 17.28 8.74 -12.29
C ASN A 2 17.08 7.34 -11.72
N SER A 3 17.90 6.98 -10.73
CA SER A 3 17.75 5.72 -10.00
C SER A 3 16.53 5.83 -9.08
N PHE A 4 15.68 4.80 -9.10
CA PHE A 4 14.58 4.68 -8.14
C PHE A 4 15.12 4.30 -6.75
N PRO A 5 14.43 4.67 -5.67
CA PRO A 5 14.78 4.21 -4.32
C PRO A 5 14.82 2.68 -4.25
N ARG A 6 15.66 2.11 -3.36
CA ARG A 6 15.83 0.65 -3.26
C ARG A 6 14.58 -0.09 -2.79
N HIS A 7 13.69 0.57 -2.06
CA HIS A 7 12.43 0.04 -1.56
C HIS A 7 11.27 0.16 -2.56
N TRP A 8 11.55 0.67 -3.78
CA TRP A 8 10.62 0.63 -4.90
C TRP A 8 10.85 -0.63 -5.71
N GLN A 9 9.85 -1.49 -5.77
CA GLN A 9 9.88 -2.73 -6.53
C GLN A 9 8.88 -2.66 -7.68
N TRP A 10 9.37 -2.50 -8.89
CA TRP A 10 8.57 -2.69 -10.09
C TRP A 10 8.21 -4.17 -10.24
N ARG A 11 6.95 -4.48 -10.57
CA ARG A 11 6.50 -5.85 -10.83
C ARG A 11 7.29 -6.49 -11.99
N HIS A 12 7.50 -5.70 -13.03
CA HIS A 12 8.27 -6.09 -14.20
C HIS A 12 9.41 -5.10 -14.44
N LYS A 13 9.17 -4.11 -15.31
CA LYS A 13 10.10 -3.01 -15.59
C LYS A 13 9.43 -1.68 -15.25
N PRO A 14 10.20 -0.61 -15.02
CA PRO A 14 9.64 0.72 -14.88
C PRO A 14 8.70 1.06 -16.04
N VAL A 15 7.48 1.46 -15.71
CA VAL A 15 6.50 1.95 -16.68
C VAL A 15 6.72 3.44 -16.93
N PRO A 16 6.29 3.98 -18.09
CA PRO A 16 6.36 5.40 -18.38
C PRO A 16 5.71 6.25 -17.28
N GLN A 17 6.16 7.50 -17.19
CA GLN A 17 5.52 8.52 -16.36
C GLN A 17 4.08 8.75 -16.83
N GLY A 18 3.18 9.04 -15.89
CA GLY A 18 1.77 9.20 -16.20
C GLY A 18 0.89 9.21 -14.96
N ASP A 19 -0.41 9.09 -15.20
CA ASP A 19 -1.42 9.07 -14.15
C ASP A 19 -1.37 7.76 -13.36
N CYS A 20 -1.52 7.86 -12.04
CA CYS A 20 -1.47 6.71 -11.15
C CYS A 20 -2.57 6.70 -10.10
N VAL A 21 -2.89 5.49 -9.64
CA VAL A 21 -3.75 5.24 -8.49
C VAL A 21 -2.90 4.62 -7.39
N VAL A 22 -2.99 5.19 -6.19
CA VAL A 22 -2.25 4.71 -5.01
C VAL A 22 -3.19 3.86 -4.17
N VAL A 23 -2.82 2.60 -3.92
CA VAL A 23 -3.68 1.64 -3.23
C VAL A 23 -2.91 1.07 -2.04
N ASP A 24 -3.50 1.11 -0.84
CA ASP A 24 -2.94 0.37 0.29
C ASP A 24 -3.14 -1.15 0.14
N ILE A 25 -2.46 -1.94 0.95
CA ILE A 25 -2.63 -3.40 0.97
C ILE A 25 -3.45 -3.83 2.19
N ASP A 26 -3.05 -3.49 3.41
CA ASP A 26 -3.64 -4.06 4.62
C ASP A 26 -4.98 -3.38 4.90
N GLY A 27 -6.08 -4.10 4.89
CA GLY A 27 -7.42 -3.52 5.05
C GLY A 27 -8.04 -2.97 3.77
N VAL A 28 -7.29 -2.99 2.67
CA VAL A 28 -7.79 -2.63 1.33
C VAL A 28 -7.80 -3.83 0.41
N LEU A 29 -6.65 -4.45 0.14
CA LEU A 29 -6.57 -5.66 -0.70
C LEU A 29 -6.51 -6.92 0.15
N ALA A 30 -5.74 -6.88 1.23
CA ALA A 30 -5.51 -7.98 2.14
C ALA A 30 -6.42 -7.86 3.37
N ASP A 31 -7.16 -8.92 3.67
CA ASP A 31 -7.82 -9.06 4.95
C ASP A 31 -6.80 -9.49 6.01
N ALA A 32 -6.41 -8.53 6.85
CA ALA A 32 -5.48 -8.74 7.96
C ALA A 32 -6.18 -9.14 9.27
N ALA A 33 -7.49 -9.45 9.26
CA ALA A 33 -8.26 -9.73 10.46
C ALA A 33 -7.64 -10.83 11.34
N HIS A 34 -7.13 -11.92 10.75
CA HIS A 34 -6.58 -13.05 11.52
C HIS A 34 -5.34 -12.67 12.33
N ARG A 35 -4.66 -11.58 11.98
CA ARG A 35 -3.44 -11.10 12.66
C ARG A 35 -3.65 -9.81 13.46
N GLN A 36 -4.85 -9.22 13.49
CA GLN A 36 -5.13 -8.03 14.29
C GLN A 36 -4.84 -8.24 15.79
N HIS A 37 -4.99 -9.47 16.29
CA HIS A 37 -4.72 -9.80 17.69
C HIS A 37 -3.27 -9.51 18.15
N TYR A 38 -2.30 -9.43 17.23
CA TYR A 38 -0.94 -9.01 17.56
C TYR A 38 -0.86 -7.53 17.99
N LEU A 39 -1.86 -6.72 17.62
CA LEU A 39 -1.90 -5.29 17.92
C LEU A 39 -2.81 -4.95 19.10
N ASP A 40 -3.35 -5.96 19.78
CA ASP A 40 -4.17 -5.80 20.97
C ASP A 40 -3.35 -5.24 22.14
N PRO A 41 -3.94 -4.40 23.00
CA PRO A 41 -3.28 -3.94 24.21
C PRO A 41 -2.99 -5.11 25.18
N PRO A 42 -1.98 -5.00 26.06
CA PRO A 42 -1.24 -3.78 26.36
C PRO A 42 0.00 -3.52 25.50
N TRP A 43 0.43 -4.49 24.67
CA TRP A 43 1.66 -4.39 23.87
C TRP A 43 1.39 -4.81 22.43
N ARG A 44 1.74 -3.94 21.49
CA ARG A 44 1.62 -4.23 20.05
C ARG A 44 2.85 -4.96 19.55
N ASP A 45 2.69 -6.19 19.10
CA ASP A 45 3.70 -6.99 18.41
C ASP A 45 3.62 -6.76 16.90
N TRP A 46 4.29 -5.71 16.43
CA TRP A 46 4.35 -5.41 15.00
C TRP A 46 5.13 -6.46 14.21
N ASP A 47 6.13 -7.10 14.80
CA ASP A 47 6.94 -8.10 14.09
C ASP A 47 6.12 -9.36 13.83
N GLY A 48 5.38 -9.85 14.83
CA GLY A 48 4.40 -10.94 14.67
C GLY A 48 3.28 -10.58 13.69
N PHE A 49 2.73 -9.36 13.80
CA PHE A 49 1.72 -8.86 12.86
C PHE A 49 2.20 -8.90 11.40
N PHE A 50 3.44 -8.49 11.12
CA PHE A 50 3.95 -8.48 9.75
C PHE A 50 4.41 -9.88 9.28
N ALA A 51 4.94 -10.71 10.17
CA ALA A 51 5.39 -12.06 9.83
C ALA A 51 4.26 -12.94 9.26
N GLU A 52 3.02 -12.75 9.75
CA GLU A 52 1.86 -13.55 9.37
C GLU A 52 1.11 -13.04 8.10
N CYS A 53 1.62 -12.01 7.42
CA CYS A 53 0.95 -11.41 6.26
C CYS A 53 0.79 -12.36 5.05
N GLY A 54 1.55 -13.47 5.02
CA GLY A 54 1.45 -14.47 3.95
C GLY A 54 0.14 -15.26 3.96
N GLY A 55 -0.55 -15.29 5.11
CA GLY A 55 -1.82 -15.97 5.33
C GLY A 55 -3.05 -15.07 5.12
N ASP A 56 -2.88 -13.82 4.70
CA ASP A 56 -4.00 -12.90 4.49
C ASP A 56 -4.96 -13.45 3.43
N GLU A 57 -6.27 -13.36 3.71
CA GLU A 57 -7.28 -13.50 2.67
C GLU A 57 -7.37 -12.23 1.83
N ILE A 58 -8.15 -12.28 0.75
CA ILE A 58 -8.30 -11.16 -0.17
C ILE A 58 -9.73 -10.62 -0.14
N PHE A 59 -9.86 -9.29 -0.16
CA PHE A 59 -11.13 -8.62 -0.45
C PHE A 59 -11.37 -8.65 -1.97
N GLU A 60 -12.11 -9.65 -2.44
CA GLU A 60 -12.33 -9.91 -3.87
C GLU A 60 -13.00 -8.72 -4.59
N GLU A 61 -13.90 -8.01 -3.91
CA GLU A 61 -14.52 -6.78 -4.42
C GLU A 61 -13.50 -5.67 -4.68
N ASN A 62 -12.49 -5.54 -3.81
CA ASN A 62 -11.46 -4.51 -3.93
C ASN A 62 -10.43 -4.89 -4.98
N LYS A 63 -10.10 -6.19 -5.10
CA LYS A 63 -9.33 -6.72 -6.25
C LYS A 63 -10.04 -6.41 -7.56
N THR A 64 -11.33 -6.75 -7.66
CA THR A 64 -12.16 -6.51 -8.85
C THR A 64 -12.18 -5.02 -9.21
N PHE A 65 -12.33 -4.16 -8.19
CA PHE A 65 -12.28 -2.70 -8.38
C PHE A 65 -10.96 -2.25 -9.03
N VAL A 66 -9.81 -2.73 -8.52
CA VAL A 66 -8.49 -2.39 -9.09
C VAL A 66 -8.32 -2.94 -10.51
N GLU A 67 -8.84 -4.14 -10.79
CA GLU A 67 -8.78 -4.75 -12.13
C GLU A 67 -9.57 -3.94 -13.17
N LEU A 68 -10.70 -3.35 -12.77
CA LEU A 68 -11.58 -2.56 -13.63
C LEU A 68 -11.05 -1.13 -13.92
N LEU A 69 -10.00 -0.68 -13.24
CA LEU A 69 -9.37 0.60 -13.53
C LEU A 69 -8.81 0.64 -14.96
N ASP A 70 -8.71 1.82 -15.56
CA ASP A 70 -8.17 1.98 -16.91
C ASP A 70 -6.77 1.32 -17.03
N PRO A 71 -6.50 0.47 -18.04
CA PRO A 71 -5.19 -0.14 -18.27
C PRO A 71 -4.01 0.82 -18.37
N GLU A 72 -4.24 2.09 -18.74
CA GLU A 72 -3.20 3.11 -18.83
C GLU A 72 -2.78 3.68 -17.47
N LEU A 73 -3.61 3.49 -16.42
CA LEU A 73 -3.28 3.92 -15.07
C LEU A 73 -2.20 3.03 -14.46
N VAL A 74 -1.15 3.66 -13.94
CA VAL A 74 -0.14 2.99 -13.13
C VAL A 74 -0.72 2.68 -11.76
N ILE A 75 -0.76 1.40 -11.39
CA ILE A 75 -1.25 0.97 -10.09
C ILE A 75 -0.07 0.87 -9.12
N VAL A 76 -0.02 1.80 -8.16
CA VAL A 76 1.02 1.87 -7.14
C VAL A 76 0.48 1.30 -5.83
N LEU A 77 1.02 0.16 -5.40
CA LEU A 77 0.78 -0.35 -4.06
C LEU A 77 1.71 0.35 -3.08
N LEU A 78 1.17 1.16 -2.17
CA LEU A 78 1.94 1.91 -1.17
C LEU A 78 1.54 1.46 0.24
N THR A 79 2.36 0.60 0.84
CA THR A 79 2.06 -0.08 2.10
C THR A 79 3.06 0.27 3.20
N SER A 80 2.58 0.29 4.44
CA SER A 80 3.43 0.42 5.63
C SER A 80 4.17 -0.88 6.01
N ARG A 81 3.92 -2.00 5.31
CA ARG A 81 4.68 -3.25 5.47
C ARG A 81 6.18 -2.98 5.32
N PRO A 82 7.03 -3.48 6.24
CA PRO A 82 8.47 -3.25 6.18
C PRO A 82 9.13 -4.10 5.08
N THR A 83 10.22 -3.60 4.49
CA THR A 83 10.91 -4.29 3.38
C THR A 83 11.48 -5.67 3.74
N TRP A 84 11.62 -6.02 5.02
CA TRP A 84 12.09 -7.35 5.41
C TRP A 84 11.07 -8.47 5.10
N ILE A 85 9.77 -8.15 4.99
CA ILE A 85 8.71 -9.07 4.51
C ILE A 85 8.41 -8.93 3.01
N GLN A 86 9.26 -8.23 2.26
CA GLN A 86 9.03 -7.97 0.83
C GLN A 86 8.79 -9.24 0.03
N LYS A 87 9.57 -10.30 0.28
CA LYS A 87 9.39 -11.59 -0.40
C LYS A 87 8.00 -12.18 -0.14
N ALA A 88 7.58 -12.24 1.12
CA ALA A 88 6.27 -12.79 1.49
C ALA A 88 5.11 -11.97 0.88
N THR A 89 5.24 -10.64 0.89
CA THR A 89 4.25 -9.74 0.27
C THR A 89 4.17 -9.94 -1.25
N ALA A 90 5.31 -9.97 -1.94
CA ALA A 90 5.35 -10.16 -3.39
C ALA A 90 4.81 -11.54 -3.80
N GLU A 91 5.14 -12.60 -3.06
CA GLU A 91 4.60 -13.94 -3.30
C GLU A 91 3.08 -13.99 -3.06
N TRP A 92 2.58 -13.29 -2.04
CA TRP A 92 1.13 -13.18 -1.79
C TRP A 92 0.41 -12.45 -2.93
N LEU A 93 0.94 -11.30 -3.39
CA LEU A 93 0.40 -10.54 -4.51
C LEU A 93 0.31 -11.38 -5.80
N GLU A 94 1.34 -12.19 -6.07
CA GLU A 94 1.36 -13.09 -7.22
C GLU A 94 0.36 -14.24 -7.07
N ARG A 95 0.30 -14.89 -5.90
CA ARG A 95 -0.66 -15.99 -5.64
C ARG A 95 -2.11 -15.54 -5.75
N LYS A 96 -2.41 -14.30 -5.34
CA LYS A 96 -3.75 -13.71 -5.40
C LYS A 96 -4.04 -13.00 -6.74
N GLU A 97 -3.09 -13.01 -7.67
CA GLU A 97 -3.20 -12.43 -9.01
C GLU A 97 -3.61 -10.95 -9.02
N ILE A 98 -3.06 -10.17 -8.09
CA ILE A 98 -3.40 -8.74 -7.98
C ILE A 98 -2.73 -7.96 -9.10
N ARG A 99 -3.50 -7.09 -9.77
CA ARG A 99 -2.98 -6.11 -10.72
C ARG A 99 -2.22 -5.01 -9.98
N TYR A 100 -0.92 -4.87 -10.29
CA TYR A 100 -0.11 -3.72 -9.88
C TYR A 100 1.10 -3.54 -10.80
N ASP A 101 1.68 -2.34 -10.78
CA ASP A 101 2.90 -2.00 -11.52
C ASP A 101 4.09 -1.77 -10.60
N LEU A 102 3.85 -1.08 -9.47
CA LEU A 102 4.87 -0.66 -8.53
C LEU A 102 4.45 -0.99 -7.10
N LEU A 103 5.31 -1.69 -6.35
CA LEU A 103 5.19 -1.91 -4.92
C LEU A 103 6.20 -1.01 -4.19
N ILE A 104 5.72 -0.15 -3.31
CA ILE A 104 6.51 0.69 -2.41
C ILE A 104 6.25 0.22 -0.98
N MET A 105 7.32 -0.23 -0.31
CA MET A 105 7.29 -0.72 1.06
C MET A 105 8.12 0.14 1.98
N ARG A 106 7.84 0.10 3.28
CA ARG A 106 8.57 0.89 4.28
C ARG A 106 10.02 0.41 4.40
N PRO A 107 11.02 1.24 4.10
CA PRO A 107 12.42 0.85 4.23
C PRO A 107 12.82 0.65 5.70
N LEU A 108 13.79 -0.23 5.93
CA LEU A 108 14.41 -0.39 7.25
C LEU A 108 14.96 0.95 7.76
N GLY A 109 14.69 1.25 9.03
CA GLY A 109 15.13 2.49 9.69
C GLY A 109 14.16 3.66 9.54
N ASP A 110 13.05 3.52 8.82
CA ASP A 110 11.94 4.46 8.88
C ASP A 110 11.03 4.12 10.08
N PHE A 111 10.92 5.05 11.03
CA PHE A 111 10.08 4.95 12.23
C PHE A 111 8.92 5.95 12.22
N GLN A 112 8.62 6.55 11.07
CA GLN A 112 7.54 7.51 10.94
C GLN A 112 6.18 6.82 11.08
N ALA A 113 5.17 7.53 11.55
CA ALA A 113 3.79 7.07 11.42
C ALA A 113 3.44 6.86 9.93
N SER A 114 2.50 5.94 9.64
CA SER A 114 2.04 5.65 8.26
C SER A 114 1.79 6.91 7.41
N PRO A 115 1.07 7.94 7.88
CA PRO A 115 0.81 9.12 7.06
C PRO A 115 2.08 9.89 6.65
N GLY A 116 3.10 9.94 7.52
CA GLY A 116 4.36 10.62 7.22
C GLY A 116 5.13 9.92 6.11
N PHE A 117 5.35 8.61 6.28
CA PHE A 117 6.00 7.77 5.26
C PHE A 117 5.26 7.82 3.91
N LYS A 118 3.92 7.67 3.92
CA LYS A 118 3.13 7.69 2.68
C LYS A 118 3.14 9.06 1.99
N ARG A 119 3.16 10.16 2.76
CA ARG A 119 3.32 11.52 2.20
C ARG A 119 4.66 11.68 1.49
N ASP A 120 5.74 11.19 2.10
CA ASP A 120 7.08 11.28 1.51
C ASP A 120 7.15 10.54 0.17
N GLU A 121 6.54 9.35 0.10
CA GLU A 121 6.47 8.55 -1.13
C GLU A 121 5.52 9.13 -2.18
N LEU A 122 4.38 9.68 -1.78
CA LEU A 122 3.49 10.43 -2.68
C LEU A 122 4.23 11.59 -3.35
N ASN A 123 5.00 12.35 -2.58
CA ASN A 123 5.82 13.43 -3.11
C ASN A 123 6.99 12.92 -3.95
N SER A 124 7.53 11.74 -3.64
CA SER A 124 8.56 11.06 -4.43
C SER A 124 8.05 10.61 -5.80
N LEU A 125 6.81 10.14 -5.89
CA LEU A 125 6.07 9.83 -7.13
C LEU A 125 5.91 11.10 -7.99
N ARG A 126 5.37 12.18 -7.42
CA ARG A 126 5.19 13.48 -8.11
C ARG A 126 6.48 14.02 -8.70
N ARG A 127 7.56 14.05 -7.92
CA ARG A 127 8.89 14.50 -8.38
C ARG A 127 9.44 13.66 -9.53
N ARG A 128 8.94 12.44 -9.72
CA ARG A 128 9.35 11.50 -10.78
C ARG A 128 8.39 11.48 -11.97
N GLY A 129 7.39 12.36 -12.01
CA GLY A 129 6.45 12.50 -13.12
C GLY A 129 5.25 11.58 -13.05
N TYR A 130 4.99 10.92 -11.92
CA TYR A 130 3.74 10.23 -11.70
C TYR A 130 2.72 11.18 -11.09
N THR A 131 1.49 11.18 -11.60
CA THR A 131 0.41 12.06 -11.14
C THR A 131 -0.63 11.22 -10.36
N PRO A 132 -0.63 11.26 -9.03
CA PRO A 132 -1.63 10.54 -8.23
C PRO A 132 -3.01 11.18 -8.43
N LEU A 133 -3.92 10.46 -9.11
CA LEU A 133 -5.30 10.92 -9.36
C LEU A 133 -6.27 10.48 -8.27
N LEU A 134 -6.00 9.34 -7.65
CA LEU A 134 -6.85 8.70 -6.65
C LEU A 134 -5.98 7.93 -5.66
N ALA A 135 -6.37 7.97 -4.39
CA ALA A 135 -5.86 7.07 -3.36
C ALA A 135 -6.99 6.19 -2.79
N VAL A 136 -6.62 5.00 -2.31
CA VAL A 136 -7.51 4.05 -1.62
C VAL A 136 -6.80 3.56 -0.36
N ASP A 137 -7.41 3.79 0.80
CA ASP A 137 -6.80 3.49 2.11
C ASP A 137 -7.90 3.23 3.15
N ASP A 138 -7.63 2.37 4.12
CA ASP A 138 -8.55 2.04 5.22
C ASP A 138 -8.22 2.78 6.52
N ASP A 139 -7.03 3.38 6.64
CA ASP A 139 -6.66 4.20 7.80
C ASP A 139 -7.07 5.66 7.56
N MET A 140 -8.03 6.15 8.34
CA MET A 140 -8.51 7.53 8.24
C MET A 140 -7.40 8.58 8.36
N ARG A 141 -6.28 8.28 9.05
CA ARG A 141 -5.12 9.18 9.13
C ARG A 141 -4.39 9.29 7.79
N ASN A 142 -4.28 8.18 7.05
CA ASN A 142 -3.72 8.20 5.69
C ASN A 142 -4.70 8.89 4.73
N VAL A 143 -6.00 8.64 4.86
CA VAL A 143 -7.05 9.31 4.05
C VAL A 143 -7.01 10.82 4.22
N GLN A 144 -6.95 11.31 5.46
CA GLN A 144 -6.83 12.73 5.75
C GLN A 144 -5.52 13.31 5.19
N MET A 145 -4.43 12.54 5.25
CA MET A 145 -3.16 12.95 4.65
C MET A 145 -3.26 13.10 3.13
N TYR A 146 -3.77 12.11 2.40
CA TYR A 146 -3.90 12.21 0.94
C TYR A 146 -4.81 13.37 0.52
N ARG A 147 -5.93 13.57 1.23
CA ARG A 147 -6.81 14.72 1.00
C ARG A 147 -6.13 16.07 1.27
N SER A 148 -5.28 16.14 2.30
CA SER A 148 -4.47 17.35 2.58
C SER A 148 -3.41 17.63 1.52
N GLU A 149 -3.06 16.61 0.72
CA GLU A 149 -2.16 16.69 -0.41
C GLU A 149 -2.93 16.87 -1.74
N ASP A 150 -4.21 17.26 -1.71
CA ASP A 150 -5.08 17.43 -2.88
C ASP A 150 -5.27 16.16 -3.73
N VAL A 151 -5.19 14.98 -3.13
CA VAL A 151 -5.49 13.70 -3.79
C VAL A 151 -6.87 13.21 -3.33
N PRO A 152 -7.87 13.08 -4.23
CA PRO A 152 -9.13 12.42 -3.92
C PRO A 152 -8.87 11.03 -3.32
N THR A 153 -9.61 10.67 -2.26
CA THR A 153 -9.36 9.41 -1.56
C THR A 153 -10.65 8.69 -1.21
N ILE A 154 -10.72 7.43 -1.63
CA ILE A 154 -11.74 6.47 -1.21
C ILE A 154 -11.28 5.87 0.12
N PHE A 155 -12.15 5.99 1.12
CA PHE A 155 -12.00 5.28 2.39
C PHE A 155 -12.75 3.96 2.28
N LEU A 156 -12.08 2.85 2.56
CA LEU A 156 -12.70 1.53 2.67
C LEU A 156 -12.62 1.10 4.13
N ASP A 157 -13.75 0.73 4.73
CA ASP A 157 -13.77 0.30 6.11
C ASP A 157 -13.30 -1.16 6.21
N SER A 158 -12.15 -1.38 6.83
CA SER A 158 -11.58 -2.70 7.05
C SER A 158 -12.21 -3.45 8.22
N GLY A 159 -12.98 -2.76 9.07
CA GLY A 159 -13.69 -3.35 10.22
C GLY A 159 -12.83 -3.57 11.48
N TYR A 160 -11.54 -3.25 11.45
CA TYR A 160 -10.64 -3.38 12.61
C TYR A 160 -9.92 -2.09 13.05
N HIS A 161 -10.21 -0.96 12.41
CA HIS A 161 -9.85 0.34 12.95
C HIS A 161 -11.00 0.89 13.82
N PRO A 162 -10.75 1.24 15.10
CA PRO A 162 -11.78 1.87 15.92
C PRO A 162 -12.14 3.24 15.34
N HIS A 163 -13.42 3.48 15.10
CA HIS A 163 -13.97 4.77 14.65
C HIS A 163 -13.95 5.83 15.75
#